data_AF-A0A3P7GZ45-F1
#
_entry.id   AF-A0A3P7GZ45-F1
#
_cell.length_a   1.000
_cell.length_b   1.000
_cell.length_c   1.000
_cell.angle_alpha   90.00
_cell.angle_beta   90.00
_cell.angle_gamma   90.00
#
_symmetry.space_group_name_H-M   'P 1'
#
loop_
_entity.id
_entity.type
_entity.pdbx_description
1 polymer ?
#
loop_
_entity_poly.entity_id
_entity_poly.type
_entity_poly.pdbx_seq_one_letter_code
_entity_poly.pdbx_strand_id
1 'polypeptide(L)'
;MSTLGSSSWSSKATKIFEALTTGRVVDAFVVGYDVDDMTPVVELFCSSENDMAILLQLVRVDRVLLEAGVAKPADLSKVMQVLPKPIFIDGLGVPLPLHANMSTATSV
;
A
#
# COMPACT_ATOMS: atom_id res chain seq x y z
N MET A 1 10.61 29.15 -4.73
CA MET A 1 9.83 28.68 -3.57
C MET A 1 9.97 27.17 -3.53
N SER A 2 10.82 26.63 -2.66
CA SER A 2 11.04 25.19 -2.51
C SER A 2 9.89 24.59 -1.72
N THR A 3 9.10 23.72 -2.36
CA THR A 3 8.11 22.86 -1.72
C THR A 3 8.81 21.74 -0.96
N LEU A 4 9.57 22.07 0.07
CA LEU A 4 10.01 21.08 1.05
C LEU A 4 8.73 20.63 1.76
N GLY A 5 8.32 19.39 1.50
CA GLY A 5 7.24 18.77 2.25
C GLY A 5 7.52 18.95 3.73
N SER A 6 6.54 19.42 4.50
CA SER A 6 6.66 19.46 5.94
C SER A 6 6.97 18.04 6.43
N SER A 7 8.01 17.88 7.24
CA SER A 7 8.34 16.59 7.88
C SER A 7 7.35 16.20 8.98
N SER A 8 6.32 17.03 9.21
CA SER A 8 5.30 16.82 10.23
C SER A 8 3.90 16.62 9.62
N TRP A 9 3.17 15.67 10.18
CA TRP A 9 1.75 15.44 9.86
C TRP A 9 0.87 16.49 10.52
N SER A 10 -0.18 16.93 9.82
CA SER A 10 -1.18 17.82 10.40
C SER A 10 -2.03 17.09 11.45
N SER A 11 -2.54 17.80 12.45
CA SER A 11 -3.45 17.21 13.45
C SER A 11 -4.69 16.58 12.81
N LYS A 12 -5.14 17.09 11.65
CA LYS A 12 -6.25 16.51 10.89
C LYS A 12 -5.86 15.13 10.31
N ALA A 13 -4.65 15.02 9.74
CA ALA A 13 -4.14 13.75 9.23
C ALA A 13 -4.02 12.70 10.34
N THR A 14 -3.44 13.10 11.49
CA THR A 14 -3.30 12.23 12.66
C THR A 14 -4.65 11.70 13.16
N LYS A 15 -5.65 12.58 13.31
CA LYS A 15 -7.00 12.18 13.77
C LYS A 15 -7.69 11.22 12.81
N ILE A 16 -7.54 11.42 11.50
CA ILE A 16 -8.11 10.51 10.49
C ILE A 16 -7.43 9.14 10.58
N PHE A 17 -6.11 9.13 10.67
CA PHE A 17 -5.34 7.89 10.80
C PHE A 17 -5.69 7.12 12.08
N GLU A 18 -5.77 7.80 13.22
CA GLU A 18 -6.16 7.20 14.50
C GLU A 18 -7.59 6.64 14.45
N ALA A 19 -8.55 7.35 13.85
CA ALA A 19 -9.92 6.88 13.71
C ALA A 19 -10.03 5.57 12.91
N LEU A 20 -9.13 5.40 11.93
CA LEU A 20 -9.07 4.21 11.08
C LEU A 20 -8.34 3.03 11.74
N THR A 21 -7.40 3.27 12.65
CA THR A 21 -6.43 2.25 13.10
C THR A 21 -6.48 1.94 14.60
N THR A 22 -6.81 2.92 15.44
CA THR A 22 -6.77 2.75 16.90
C THR A 22 -7.87 1.80 17.36
N GLY A 23 -7.48 0.76 18.11
CA GLY A 23 -8.41 -0.25 18.64
C GLY A 23 -8.98 -1.20 17.60
N ARG A 24 -8.46 -1.20 16.37
CA ARG A 24 -8.91 -2.03 15.24
C ARG A 24 -7.80 -2.98 14.80
N VAL A 25 -8.18 -4.11 14.21
CA VAL A 25 -7.22 -4.96 13.49
C VAL A 25 -6.88 -4.27 12.16
N VAL A 26 -5.58 -4.14 11.89
CA VAL A 26 -5.05 -3.51 10.67
C VAL A 26 -4.16 -4.52 9.98
N ASP A 27 -4.50 -4.86 8.73
CA ASP A 27 -3.64 -5.67 7.88
C ASP A 27 -2.56 -4.79 7.27
N ALA A 28 -1.30 -5.23 7.35
CA ALA A 28 -0.15 -4.51 6.83
C ALA A 28 0.61 -5.38 5.83
N PHE A 29 0.86 -4.83 4.64
CA PHE A 29 1.62 -5.48 3.59
C PHE A 29 2.87 -4.68 3.30
N VAL A 30 4.04 -5.30 3.45
CA VAL A 30 5.32 -4.68 3.04
C VAL A 30 5.35 -4.60 1.51
N VAL A 31 5.45 -3.38 0.99
CA VAL A 31 5.54 -3.11 -0.45
C VAL A 31 6.95 -2.71 -0.87
N GLY A 32 7.82 -2.40 0.09
CA GLY A 32 9.20 -2.07 -0.17
C GLY A 32 9.94 -1.66 1.09
N TYR A 33 11.15 -1.16 0.88
CA TYR A 33 11.98 -0.57 1.90
C TYR A 33 12.46 0.79 1.42
N ASP A 34 12.50 1.77 2.31
CA ASP A 34 13.11 3.06 2.02
C ASP A 34 14.59 2.87 1.67
N VAL A 35 15.05 3.55 0.62
CA VAL A 35 16.42 3.36 0.09
C VAL A 35 17.50 3.95 1.01
N ASP A 36 17.16 4.93 1.85
CA ASP A 36 18.11 5.66 2.67
C ASP A 36 18.35 4.94 4.00
N ASP A 37 17.29 4.43 4.64
CA ASP A 37 17.36 3.87 6.00
C ASP A 37 16.79 2.46 6.17
N MET A 38 16.35 1.83 5.07
CA MET A 38 15.75 0.49 5.07
C MET A 38 14.48 0.36 5.93
N THR A 39 13.80 1.46 6.24
CA THR A 39 12.51 1.43 6.92
C THR A 39 11.48 0.74 6.02
N PRO A 40 10.71 -0.24 6.52
CA PRO A 40 9.67 -0.89 5.73
C PRO A 40 8.59 0.10 5.30
N VAL A 41 8.31 0.14 4.00
CA VAL A 41 7.16 0.85 3.43
C VAL A 41 6.02 -0.13 3.34
N VAL A 42 4.88 0.21 3.95
CA VAL A 42 3.72 -0.68 4.06
C VAL A 42 2.46 -0.06 3.49
N GLU A 43 1.61 -0.89 2.89
CA GLU A 43 0.21 -0.57 2.66
C GLU A 43 -0.63 -1.11 3.83
N LEU A 44 -1.51 -0.27 4.36
CA LEU A 44 -2.38 -0.59 5.49
C LEU A 44 -3.84 -0.69 5.03
N PHE A 45 -4.52 -1.73 5.52
CA PHE A 45 -5.92 -1.99 5.28
C PHE A 45 -6.66 -2.19 6.60
N CYS A 46 -7.80 -1.54 6.75
CA CYS A 46 -8.64 -1.68 7.93
C CYS A 46 -9.97 -2.34 7.56
N SER A 47 -10.43 -3.27 8.40
CA SER A 47 -11.77 -3.83 8.28
C SER A 47 -12.82 -2.83 8.77
N SER A 48 -13.84 -2.57 7.95
CA SER A 48 -15.02 -1.81 8.38
C SER A 48 -15.90 -2.67 9.30
N GLU A 49 -16.25 -2.14 10.48
CA GLU A 49 -17.14 -2.81 11.46
C GLU A 49 -18.63 -2.77 11.06
N ASN A 50 -18.98 -2.22 9.89
CA ASN A 50 -20.37 -2.24 9.42
C ASN A 50 -20.74 -3.63 8.93
N ASP A 51 -21.24 -4.43 9.87
CA ASP A 51 -22.04 -5.64 9.69
C ASP A 51 -23.08 -5.44 8.57
N MET A 52 -23.25 -6.49 7.75
CA MET A 52 -24.25 -6.64 6.67
C MET A 52 -23.85 -6.16 5.26
N ALA A 53 -22.57 -6.25 4.89
CA ALA A 53 -22.19 -6.44 3.48
C ALA A 53 -21.09 -7.50 3.38
N ILE A 54 -21.49 -8.70 2.94
CA ILE A 54 -20.66 -9.87 2.67
C ILE A 54 -19.82 -9.60 1.41
N LEU A 55 -18.92 -8.61 1.49
CA LEU A 55 -17.70 -8.45 0.72
C LEU A 55 -16.80 -7.61 1.62
N LEU A 56 -15.78 -8.24 2.21
CA LEU A 56 -14.73 -7.65 3.02
C LEU A 56 -14.24 -6.33 2.39
N GLN A 57 -14.87 -5.19 2.74
CA GLN A 57 -14.40 -3.89 2.30
C GLN A 57 -13.19 -3.55 3.15
N LEU A 58 -12.03 -4.02 2.70
CA LEU A 58 -10.73 -3.57 3.18
C LEU A 58 -10.57 -2.11 2.76
N VAL A 59 -10.62 -1.21 3.75
CA VAL A 59 -10.41 0.22 3.54
C VAL A 59 -8.91 0.48 3.51
N ARG A 60 -8.36 0.88 2.36
CA ARG A 60 -6.96 1.26 2.24
C ARG A 60 -6.73 2.62 2.90
N VAL A 61 -5.87 2.67 3.92
CA VAL A 61 -5.72 3.85 4.79
C VAL A 61 -5.18 5.06 4.03
N ASP A 62 -4.19 4.86 3.17
CA ASP A 62 -3.57 5.93 2.37
C ASP A 62 -4.58 6.58 1.42
N ARG A 63 -5.48 5.80 0.82
CA ARG A 63 -6.54 6.30 -0.06
C ARG A 63 -7.45 7.28 0.66
N VAL A 64 -7.85 6.97 1.90
CA VAL A 64 -8.68 7.88 2.72
C VAL A 64 -7.94 9.18 3.02
N LEU A 65 -6.64 9.10 3.33
CA LEU A 65 -5.82 10.29 3.60
C LEU A 65 -5.62 11.16 2.35
N LEU A 66 -5.44 10.54 1.18
CA LEU A 66 -5.33 11.21 -0.11
C LEU A 66 -6.64 11.91 -0.50
N GLU A 67 -7.77 11.19 -0.41
CA GLU A 67 -9.10 11.73 -0.73
C GLU A 67 -9.51 12.87 0.24
N ALA A 68 -9.08 12.80 1.50
CA ALA A 68 -9.26 13.88 2.47
C ALA A 68 -8.34 15.10 2.25
N GLY A 69 -7.42 15.03 1.27
CA GLY A 69 -6.47 16.08 0.92
C GLY A 69 -5.40 16.33 1.99
N VAL A 70 -5.16 15.35 2.88
CA VAL A 70 -4.21 15.49 3.99
C VAL A 70 -2.90 14.72 3.78
N ALA A 71 -2.78 14.00 2.67
CA ALA A 71 -1.58 13.30 2.24
C ALA A 71 -1.25 13.60 0.77
N LYS A 72 -0.05 13.22 0.35
CA LYS A 72 0.41 13.23 -1.04
C LYS A 72 0.87 11.83 -1.44
N PRO A 73 0.81 11.47 -2.73
CA PRO A 73 1.37 10.21 -3.21
C PRO A 73 2.84 10.08 -2.82
N ALA A 74 3.25 8.85 -2.47
CA ALA A 74 4.64 8.55 -2.17
C ALA A 74 5.52 8.69 -3.43
N ASP A 75 6.76 9.13 -3.23
CA ASP A 75 7.79 9.13 -4.26
C ASP A 75 8.39 7.73 -4.39
N LEU A 76 8.00 6.99 -5.43
CA LEU A 76 8.41 5.61 -5.64
C LEU A 76 9.91 5.47 -5.95
N SER A 77 10.61 6.54 -6.34
CA SER A 77 12.06 6.49 -6.57
C SER A 77 12.87 6.25 -5.29
N LYS A 78 12.24 6.50 -4.13
CA LYS A 78 12.82 6.29 -2.79
C LYS A 78 12.46 4.94 -2.18
N VAL A 79 11.78 4.09 -2.93
CA VAL A 79 11.31 2.80 -2.42
C VAL A 79 11.90 1.68 -3.26
N MET A 80 12.72 0.84 -2.63
CA MET A 80 13.11 -0.44 -3.18
C MET A 80 11.92 -1.39 -3.06
N GLN A 81 11.16 -1.56 -4.15
CA GLN A 81 9.99 -2.42 -4.16
C GLN A 81 10.38 -3.87 -3.90
N VAL A 82 9.60 -4.54 -3.04
CA VAL A 82 9.69 -6.01 -2.96
C VAL A 82 9.03 -6.60 -4.20
N LEU A 83 9.55 -7.73 -4.69
CA LEU A 83 8.87 -8.47 -5.75
C LEU A 83 7.42 -8.75 -5.32
N PRO A 84 6.43 -8.63 -6.23
CA PRO A 84 5.06 -8.94 -5.90
C PRO A 84 5.02 -10.33 -5.29
N LYS A 85 4.49 -10.43 -4.06
CA LYS A 85 4.27 -11.73 -3.44
C LYS A 85 3.39 -12.51 -4.42
N PRO A 86 3.76 -13.74 -4.84
CA PRO A 86 2.89 -14.56 -5.66
C PRO A 86 1.53 -14.60 -4.99
N ILE A 87 0.49 -14.20 -5.72
CA ILE A 87 -0.88 -14.26 -5.22
C ILE A 87 -1.20 -15.75 -5.10
N PHE A 88 -1.09 -16.28 -3.88
CA PHE A 88 -1.59 -17.61 -3.57
C PHE A 88 -3.09 -17.48 -3.33
N ILE A 89 -3.89 -17.65 -4.39
CA ILE A 89 -5.32 -17.93 -4.24
C ILE A 89 -5.45 -19.36 -3.70
N ASP A 90 -5.86 -19.47 -2.44
CA ASP A 90 -6.28 -20.67 -1.70
C ASP A 90 -5.68 -22.02 -2.14
N GLY A 91 -4.63 -22.43 -1.44
CA GLY A 91 -4.31 -23.85 -1.22
C GLY A 91 -3.60 -24.62 -2.34
N LEU A 92 -3.42 -24.05 -3.53
CA LEU A 92 -2.58 -24.62 -4.59
C LEU A 92 -1.39 -23.70 -4.81
N GLY A 93 -0.24 -24.06 -4.25
CA GLY A 93 1.02 -23.30 -4.28
C GLY A 93 1.63 -23.08 -5.67
N VAL A 94 0.89 -22.53 -6.62
CA VAL A 94 1.33 -22.29 -7.99
C VAL A 94 1.41 -20.77 -8.21
N PRO A 95 2.62 -20.21 -8.40
CA PRO A 95 2.77 -18.81 -8.79
C PRO A 95 2.11 -18.57 -10.15
N LEU A 96 1.23 -17.57 -10.24
CA LEU A 96 0.81 -17.02 -11.53
C LEU A 96 2.02 -16.35 -12.21
N PRO A 97 2.33 -16.67 -13.47
CA PRO A 97 3.42 -15.98 -14.17
C PRO A 97 3.04 -14.51 -14.37
N LEU A 98 3.78 -13.62 -13.69
CA LEU A 98 3.83 -12.20 -14.01
C LEU A 98 4.32 -12.06 -15.46
N HIS A 99 3.42 -11.64 -16.35
CA HIS A 99 3.63 -11.25 -17.75
C HIS A 99 5.06 -11.50 -18.27
N ALA A 100 5.25 -12.65 -18.93
CA ALA A 100 6.43 -12.88 -19.75
C ALA A 100 6.49 -11.78 -20.83
N ASN A 101 7.54 -10.97 -20.77
CA ASN A 101 7.99 -10.12 -21.87
C ASN A 101 8.16 -11.01 -23.10
N MET A 102 7.20 -10.98 -24.04
CA MET A 102 7.41 -11.53 -25.37
C MET A 102 8.36 -10.58 -26.13
N SER A 103 9.66 -10.74 -25.91
CA SER A 103 10.64 -10.41 -26.95
C SER A 103 10.49 -11.47 -28.04
N THR A 104 9.81 -11.12 -29.12
CA THR A 104 9.83 -11.89 -30.35
C THR A 104 11.25 -11.82 -30.94
N ALA A 105 12.06 -12.82 -30.62
CA ALA A 105 13.19 -13.20 -31.44
C ALA A 105 12.65 -13.92 -32.68
N THR A 106 12.38 -13.17 -33.75
CA THR A 106 12.24 -13.75 -35.08
C THR A 106 13.63 -14.07 -35.60
N SER A 107 13.95 -15.36 -35.63
CA SER A 107 15.02 -15.90 -36.46
C SER A 107 14.37 -16.46 -37.72
N VAL A 108 14.72 -15.92 -38.89
CA VAL A 108 14.85 -16.62 -40.18
C VAL A 108 16.02 -15.96 -40.91
#